data_AF-A0A2G9LSM4-F1
#
_entry.id   AF-A0A2G9LSM4-F1
#
_cell.length_a   1.000
_cell.length_b   1.000
_cell.length_c   1.000
_cell.angle_alpha   90.00
_cell.angle_beta   90.00
_cell.angle_gamma   90.00
#
_symmetry.space_group_name_H-M   'P 1'
#
loop_
_entity.id
_entity.type
_entity.pdbx_description
1 polymer ?
#
loop_
_entity_poly.entity_id
_entity_poly.type
_entity_poly.pdbx_seq_one_letter_code
_entity_poly.pdbx_strand_id
1 'polypeptide(L)'
;MGTNQKKQGWLAQSGGRTSASLAGKKGLNSASLEREVVSCLQDLIRIPSPLGNEIAVADYLVPLLRQAGFSVRMVAADKSRPNIIASRGKGPELALCCHMDTVPAGDGWTLAPFSGQRKAGKVYGRGAVDNK
;
A
#
# COMPACT_ATOMS: atom_id res chain seq x y z
N MET A 1 -30.95 -50.17 42.03
CA MET A 1 -29.52 -50.50 41.85
C MET A 1 -29.11 -49.83 40.53
N GLY A 2 -28.63 -48.58 40.55
CA GLY A 2 -27.20 -48.24 40.63
C GLY A 2 -26.54 -48.62 39.30
N THR A 3 -26.18 -47.71 38.39
CA THR A 3 -25.04 -46.77 38.38
C THR A 3 -24.87 -46.32 36.91
N ASN A 4 -24.22 -45.27 36.46
CA ASN A 4 -23.56 -44.08 37.00
C ASN A 4 -23.13 -43.26 35.74
N GLN A 5 -23.08 -41.94 35.89
CA GLN A 5 -22.70 -40.97 34.87
C GLN A 5 -21.29 -41.19 34.30
N LYS A 6 -21.09 -40.87 33.02
CA LYS A 6 -19.79 -40.46 32.48
C LYS A 6 -19.92 -39.13 31.74
N LYS A 7 -19.59 -38.03 32.42
CA LYS A 7 -19.21 -36.75 31.79
C LYS A 7 -17.69 -36.77 31.63
N GLN A 8 -17.22 -36.91 30.39
CA GLN A 8 -15.81 -36.75 30.04
C GLN A 8 -15.52 -35.25 29.89
N GLY A 9 -14.71 -34.71 30.80
CA GLY A 9 -14.20 -33.34 30.72
C GLY A 9 -13.09 -33.24 29.69
N TRP A 10 -13.22 -32.29 28.77
CA TRP A 10 -12.14 -31.90 27.87
C TRP A 10 -11.29 -30.82 28.54
N LEU A 11 -10.09 -31.21 28.97
CA LEU A 11 -9.02 -30.31 29.40
C LEU A 11 -8.50 -29.54 28.18
N ALA A 12 -8.75 -28.22 28.15
CA ALA A 12 -8.14 -27.31 27.20
C ALA A 12 -6.64 -27.20 27.49
N GLN A 13 -5.81 -27.65 26.56
CA GLN A 13 -4.36 -27.46 26.60
C GLN A 13 -4.04 -25.99 26.31
N SER A 14 -3.44 -25.32 27.30
CA SER A 14 -2.88 -23.97 27.18
C SER A 14 -1.61 -24.00 26.32
N GLY A 15 -1.75 -23.77 25.02
CA GLY A 15 -0.64 -23.53 24.10
C GLY A 15 -0.08 -22.12 24.27
N GLY A 16 1.17 -22.02 24.72
CA GLY A 16 1.89 -20.77 24.95
C GLY A 16 1.99 -19.90 23.70
N ARG A 17 1.63 -18.62 23.83
CA ARG A 17 1.99 -17.59 22.86
C ARG A 17 3.48 -17.34 22.96
N THR A 18 4.23 -17.87 21.99
CA THR A 18 5.59 -17.40 21.71
C THR A 18 5.51 -15.94 21.28
N SER A 19 6.04 -15.05 22.11
CA SER A 19 6.25 -13.65 21.78
C SER A 19 7.34 -13.57 20.71
N ALA A 20 6.95 -13.40 19.46
CA ALA A 20 7.88 -12.96 18.43
C ALA A 20 8.42 -11.58 18.85
N SER A 21 9.71 -11.56 19.19
CA SER A 21 10.48 -10.37 19.54
C SER A 21 10.33 -9.30 18.45
N LEU A 22 9.72 -8.17 18.82
CA LEU A 22 9.70 -6.94 18.04
C LEU A 22 11.08 -6.26 18.15
N ALA A 23 12.11 -6.90 17.60
CA ALA A 23 13.41 -6.26 17.45
C ALA A 23 13.32 -5.22 16.32
N GLY A 24 13.39 -3.93 16.68
CA GLY A 24 13.72 -2.86 15.73
C GLY A 24 12.62 -1.86 15.37
N LYS A 25 11.84 -1.33 16.33
CA LYS A 25 11.08 -0.09 16.08
C LYS A 25 11.97 1.14 16.33
N LYS A 26 12.70 1.60 15.30
CA LYS A 26 13.10 3.02 15.26
C LYS A 26 11.81 3.83 15.34
N GLY A 27 11.69 4.70 16.34
CA GLY A 27 10.50 5.53 16.52
C GLY A 27 10.16 6.29 15.24
N LEU A 28 8.89 6.23 14.82
CA LEU A 28 8.37 7.00 13.69
C LEU A 28 8.54 8.49 14.00
N ASN A 29 9.43 9.17 13.27
CA ASN A 29 9.58 10.63 13.36
C ASN A 29 8.73 11.28 12.26
N SER A 30 7.93 12.28 12.61
CA SER A 30 7.08 13.02 11.65
C SER A 30 7.90 13.58 10.48
N ALA A 31 9.10 14.12 10.75
CA ALA A 31 9.97 14.65 9.71
C ALA A 31 10.57 13.60 8.78
N SER A 32 10.70 12.33 9.22
CA SER A 32 11.12 11.24 8.33
C SER A 32 9.96 10.73 7.49
N LEU A 33 8.77 10.62 8.09
CA LEU A 33 7.56 10.23 7.38
C LEU A 33 7.17 11.23 6.31
N GLU A 34 7.24 12.53 6.60
CA GLU A 34 6.97 13.57 5.59
C GLU A 34 7.91 13.41 4.40
N ARG A 35 9.22 13.22 4.64
CA ARG A 35 10.20 13.02 3.56
C ARG A 35 9.92 11.77 2.74
N GLU A 36 9.56 10.66 3.40
CA GLU A 36 9.24 9.40 2.72
C GLU A 36 7.99 9.52 1.85
N VAL A 37 6.91 10.09 2.39
CA VAL A 37 5.64 10.31 1.68
C VAL A 37 5.84 11.29 0.51
N VAL A 38 6.54 12.40 0.74
CA VAL A 38 6.83 13.38 -0.32
C VAL A 38 7.69 12.75 -1.42
N SER A 39 8.74 11.98 -1.07
CA SER A 39 9.55 11.29 -2.07
C SER A 39 8.71 10.32 -2.90
N CYS A 40 7.88 9.50 -2.24
CA CYS A 40 7.01 8.54 -2.90
C CYS A 40 6.04 9.24 -3.87
N LEU A 41 5.39 10.33 -3.44
CA LEU A 41 4.51 11.13 -4.28
C LEU A 41 5.24 11.71 -5.49
N GLN A 42 6.44 12.26 -5.28
CA GLN A 42 7.23 12.84 -6.38
C GLN A 42 7.64 11.78 -7.40
N ASP A 43 8.03 10.58 -6.95
CA ASP A 43 8.40 9.47 -7.82
C ASP A 43 7.20 8.97 -8.62
N LEU A 44 6.03 8.83 -7.98
CA LEU A 44 4.79 8.49 -8.66
C LEU A 44 4.40 9.53 -9.71
N ILE A 45 4.50 10.84 -9.40
CA ILE A 45 4.19 11.92 -10.36
C ILE A 45 5.12 11.87 -11.58
N ARG A 46 6.39 11.49 -11.39
CA ARG A 46 7.37 11.38 -12.48
C ARG A 46 7.11 10.24 -13.45
N ILE A 47 6.22 9.30 -13.09
CA ILE A 47 5.78 8.22 -13.97
C ILE A 47 4.49 8.67 -14.66
N PRO A 48 4.53 9.06 -15.95
CA PRO A 48 3.32 9.43 -16.67
C PRO A 48 2.42 8.21 -16.83
N SER A 49 1.20 8.28 -16.31
CA SER A 49 0.24 7.19 -16.33
C SER A 49 -1.13 7.68 -16.81
N PRO A 50 -1.27 8.27 -18.01
CA PRO A 50 -2.61 8.47 -18.55
C PRO A 50 -3.33 7.12 -18.66
N LEU A 51 -4.66 7.13 -18.60
CA LEU A 51 -5.49 5.93 -18.73
C LEU A 51 -4.93 4.95 -19.80
N GLY A 52 -4.64 3.71 -19.40
CA GLY A 52 -4.02 2.69 -20.26
C GLY A 52 -2.52 2.48 -20.08
N ASN A 53 -1.83 3.35 -19.33
CA ASN A 53 -0.39 3.27 -19.07
C ASN A 53 -0.08 3.03 -17.59
N GLU A 54 -0.92 2.25 -16.90
CA GLU A 54 -0.82 2.02 -15.45
C GLU A 54 0.32 1.06 -15.06
N ILE A 55 0.80 0.23 -15.99
CA ILE A 55 1.82 -0.80 -15.73
C ILE A 55 3.10 -0.24 -15.10
N ALA A 56 3.58 0.94 -15.54
CA ALA A 56 4.79 1.55 -15.01
C ALA A 56 4.64 2.00 -13.54
N VAL A 57 3.45 2.46 -13.16
CA VAL A 57 3.14 2.78 -11.75
C VAL A 57 3.04 1.49 -10.94
N ALA A 58 2.45 0.44 -11.52
CA ALA A 58 2.36 -0.85 -10.86
C ALA A 58 3.75 -1.46 -10.58
N ASP A 59 4.66 -1.39 -11.56
CA ASP A 59 6.04 -1.86 -11.44
C ASP A 59 6.83 -1.11 -10.35
N TYR A 60 6.49 0.15 -10.09
CA TYR A 60 7.03 0.91 -8.97
C TYR A 60 6.41 0.51 -7.61
N LEU A 61 5.09 0.34 -7.53
CA LEU A 61 4.38 0.08 -6.28
C LEU A 61 4.55 -1.36 -5.76
N VAL A 62 4.59 -2.36 -6.64
CA VAL A 62 4.72 -3.78 -6.26
C VAL A 62 5.95 -4.04 -5.36
N PRO A 63 7.18 -3.64 -5.74
CA PRO A 63 8.34 -3.85 -4.88
C PRO A 63 8.25 -3.06 -3.57
N LEU A 64 7.76 -1.82 -3.61
CA LEU A 64 7.59 -0.98 -2.42
C LEU A 64 6.65 -1.63 -1.39
N LEU A 65 5.49 -2.11 -1.85
CA LEU A 65 4.51 -2.80 -1.00
C LEU A 65 5.06 -4.12 -0.44
N ARG A 66 5.81 -4.89 -1.24
CA ARG A 66 6.47 -6.12 -0.78
C ARG A 66 7.53 -5.84 0.28
N GLN A 67 8.34 -4.79 0.11
CA GLN A 67 9.32 -4.35 1.10
C GLN A 67 8.65 -3.91 2.40
N ALA A 68 7.46 -3.32 2.33
CA ALA A 68 6.63 -3.02 3.49
C ALA A 68 5.94 -4.26 4.12
N GLY A 69 6.19 -5.47 3.61
CA GLY A 69 5.69 -6.72 4.16
C GLY A 69 4.27 -7.09 3.74
N PHE A 70 3.75 -6.52 2.65
CA PHE A 70 2.49 -6.96 2.06
C PHE A 70 2.68 -8.14 1.12
N SER A 71 1.69 -9.04 1.08
CA SER A 71 1.52 -9.97 -0.02
C SER A 71 0.86 -9.23 -1.18
N VAL A 72 1.49 -9.22 -2.35
CA VAL A 72 1.06 -8.41 -3.49
C VAL A 72 0.81 -9.28 -4.71
N ARG A 73 -0.38 -9.18 -5.30
CA ARG A 73 -0.76 -9.80 -6.57
C ARG A 73 -1.21 -8.74 -7.58
N MET A 74 -0.84 -8.94 -8.84
CA MET A 74 -1.38 -8.16 -9.95
C MET A 74 -2.54 -8.93 -10.58
N VAL A 75 -3.65 -8.24 -10.82
CA VAL A 75 -4.85 -8.80 -11.44
C VAL A 75 -5.23 -7.92 -12.62
N ALA A 76 -5.26 -8.51 -13.81
CA ALA A 76 -5.41 -7.76 -15.05
C ALA A 76 -6.51 -8.39 -15.90
N ALA A 77 -7.53 -7.60 -16.27
CA ALA A 77 -8.43 -7.96 -17.36
C ALA A 77 -7.75 -7.70 -18.71
N ASP A 78 -7.03 -6.57 -18.81
CA ASP A 78 -6.10 -6.24 -19.88
C ASP A 78 -4.68 -6.21 -19.30
N LYS A 79 -3.74 -6.94 -19.91
CA LYS A 79 -2.34 -7.03 -19.45
C LYS A 79 -1.64 -5.67 -19.37
N SER A 80 -2.08 -4.68 -20.15
CA SER A 80 -1.55 -3.32 -20.11
C SER A 80 -2.08 -2.49 -18.93
N ARG A 81 -3.18 -2.93 -18.30
CA ARG A 81 -3.91 -2.20 -17.25
C ARG A 81 -4.11 -3.05 -15.99
N PRO A 82 -3.03 -3.38 -15.26
CA PRO A 82 -3.14 -4.21 -14.07
C PRO A 82 -3.75 -3.44 -12.90
N ASN A 83 -4.50 -4.15 -12.06
CA ASN A 83 -4.81 -3.74 -10.70
C ASN A 83 -3.80 -4.38 -9.74
N ILE A 84 -3.45 -3.68 -8.67
CA ILE A 84 -2.67 -4.25 -7.57
C ILE A 84 -3.61 -4.55 -6.41
N ILE A 85 -3.54 -5.78 -5.90
CA ILE A 85 -4.15 -6.14 -4.62
C ILE A 85 -3.02 -6.48 -3.64
N ALA A 86 -2.91 -5.67 -2.59
CA ALA A 86 -1.95 -5.84 -1.52
C ALA A 86 -2.67 -6.11 -0.20
N SER A 87 -2.29 -7.18 0.51
CA SER A 87 -2.90 -7.53 1.80
C SER A 87 -1.84 -7.94 2.83
N ARG A 88 -2.15 -7.70 4.11
CA ARG A 88 -1.29 -8.03 5.24
C ARG A 88 -2.14 -8.25 6.50
N GLY A 89 -1.83 -9.29 7.27
CA GLY A 89 -2.56 -9.65 8.49
C GLY A 89 -3.70 -10.66 8.25
N LYS A 90 -4.51 -10.90 9.27
CA LYS A 90 -5.68 -11.80 9.28
C LYS A 90 -6.75 -11.20 10.20
N GLY A 91 -8.04 -11.40 9.89
CA GLY A 91 -9.17 -10.90 10.70
C GLY A 91 -10.06 -9.91 9.92
N PRO A 92 -10.83 -9.04 10.60
CA PRO A 92 -11.59 -7.98 9.94
C PRO A 92 -10.71 -7.12 9.03
N GLU A 93 -11.19 -6.80 7.84
CA GLU A 93 -10.42 -6.14 6.80
C GLU A 93 -10.76 -4.65 6.68
N LEU A 94 -9.74 -3.82 6.47
CA LEU A 94 -9.85 -2.43 6.04
C LEU A 94 -9.25 -2.32 4.63
N ALA A 95 -10.04 -1.90 3.66
CA ALA A 95 -9.59 -1.69 2.29
C ALA A 95 -9.35 -0.19 2.01
N LEU A 96 -8.17 0.12 1.48
CA LEU A 96 -7.90 1.42 0.88
C LEU A 96 -8.01 1.24 -0.64
N CYS A 97 -8.92 1.98 -1.27
CA CYS A 97 -9.16 1.92 -2.71
C CYS A 97 -8.64 3.19 -3.37
N CYS A 98 -7.71 3.03 -4.31
CA CYS A 98 -7.09 4.11 -5.07
C CYS A 98 -6.99 3.71 -6.55
N HIS A 99 -6.88 4.68 -7.45
CA HIS A 99 -6.48 4.47 -8.83
C HIS A 99 -4.99 4.81 -9.05
N MET A 100 -4.45 4.46 -10.22
CA MET A 100 -3.04 4.70 -10.59
C MET A 100 -2.92 5.59 -11.83
N ASP A 101 -3.99 5.64 -12.62
CA ASP A 101 -4.05 6.43 -13.82
C ASP A 101 -4.23 7.91 -13.50
N THR A 102 -4.09 8.70 -14.54
CA THR A 102 -4.31 10.14 -14.50
C THR A 102 -5.03 10.53 -15.78
N VAL A 103 -5.69 11.68 -15.77
CA VAL A 103 -6.10 12.31 -17.02
C VAL A 103 -4.86 12.81 -17.78
N PRO A 104 -4.93 12.95 -19.12
CA PRO A 104 -3.88 13.59 -19.90
C PRO A 104 -3.49 14.95 -19.30
N ALA A 105 -2.20 15.29 -19.33
CA ALA A 105 -1.72 16.52 -18.72
C ALA A 105 -2.33 17.77 -19.36
N GLY A 106 -2.49 17.76 -20.69
CA GLY A 106 -2.88 18.93 -21.48
C GLY A 106 -1.80 20.02 -21.46
N ASP A 107 -2.18 21.19 -21.96
CA ASP A 107 -1.30 22.36 -22.06
C ASP A 107 -1.54 23.37 -20.91
N GLY A 108 -0.78 24.46 -20.90
CA GLY A 108 -0.96 25.58 -19.94
C GLY A 108 -0.29 25.39 -18.58
N TRP A 109 0.57 24.38 -18.44
CA TRP A 109 1.34 24.15 -17.23
C TRP A 109 2.46 25.19 -17.06
N THR A 110 2.55 25.80 -15.88
CA THR A 110 3.67 26.67 -15.50
C THR A 110 4.89 25.90 -15.04
N LEU A 111 4.69 24.66 -14.57
CA LEU A 111 5.73 23.70 -14.18
C LEU A 111 5.47 22.40 -14.92
N ALA A 112 6.52 21.71 -15.41
CA ALA A 112 6.33 20.48 -16.16
C ALA A 112 5.43 19.46 -15.40
N PRO A 113 4.39 18.91 -16.04
CA PRO A 113 3.32 18.17 -15.36
C PRO A 113 3.81 16.90 -14.66
N PHE A 114 4.90 16.31 -15.11
CA PHE A 114 5.49 15.09 -14.53
C PHE A 114 6.82 15.38 -13.83
N SER A 115 7.06 16.62 -13.38
CA SER A 115 8.30 16.96 -12.66
C SER A 115 8.32 16.48 -11.20
N GLY A 116 7.16 16.44 -10.55
CA GLY A 116 7.06 16.25 -9.10
C GLY A 116 7.74 17.39 -8.33
N GLN A 117 7.80 18.61 -8.88
CA GLN A 117 8.56 19.68 -8.25
C GLN A 117 7.92 20.11 -6.92
N ARG A 118 8.72 20.21 -5.86
CA ARG A 118 8.30 20.80 -4.58
C ARG A 118 8.66 22.29 -4.56
N LYS A 119 7.67 23.17 -4.36
CA LYS A 119 7.85 24.63 -4.28
C LYS A 119 6.90 25.23 -3.24
N ALA A 120 7.41 26.10 -2.38
CA ALA A 120 6.61 26.77 -1.33
C ALA A 120 5.73 25.81 -0.51
N GLY A 121 6.29 24.67 -0.09
CA GLY A 121 5.58 23.67 0.72
C GLY A 121 4.60 22.77 -0.04
N LYS A 122 4.45 22.92 -1.37
CA LYS A 122 3.53 22.13 -2.20
C LYS A 122 4.29 21.28 -3.21
N VAL A 123 3.78 20.10 -3.53
CA VAL A 123 4.26 19.27 -4.64
C VAL A 123 3.36 19.51 -5.85
N TYR A 124 3.95 19.77 -7.00
CA TYR A 124 3.25 20.05 -8.24
C TYR A 124 3.42 18.92 -9.24
N GLY A 125 2.31 18.52 -9.85
CA GLY A 125 2.29 17.60 -10.99
C GLY A 125 0.93 16.94 -11.21
N ARG A 126 0.76 16.33 -12.38
CA ARG A 126 -0.44 15.55 -12.71
C ARG A 126 -0.49 14.31 -11.82
N GLY A 127 -1.61 14.15 -11.13
CA GLY A 127 -1.83 13.07 -10.16
C GLY A 127 -1.59 13.48 -8.71
N ALA A 128 -1.00 14.66 -8.43
CA ALA A 128 -0.63 15.07 -7.07
C ALA A 128 -1.80 15.24 -6.09
N VAL A 129 -3.00 15.50 -6.62
CA VAL A 129 -4.25 15.61 -5.83
C VAL A 129 -5.19 14.44 -6.13
N ASP A 130 -5.09 13.86 -7.32
CA ASP A 130 -5.99 12.83 -7.81
C ASP A 130 -5.22 11.78 -8.63
N ASN A 131 -4.77 10.69 -8.02
CA ASN A 131 -4.82 10.41 -6.57
C ASN A 131 -3.53 9.70 -6.08
N LYS A 132 -2.39 10.06 -6.67
CA LYS A 132 -1.06 9.57 -6.29
C LYS A 132 -0.68 10.06 -4.89
#